data_AF-A0AAE6QA01-F1
#
_entry.id   AF-A0AAE6QA01-F1
#
_cell.length_a   1.000
_cell.length_b   1.000
_cell.length_c   1.000
_cell.angle_alpha   90.00
_cell.angle_beta   90.00
_cell.angle_gamma   90.00
#
_symmetry.space_group_name_H-M   'P 1'
#
loop_
_entity.id
_entity.type
_entity.pdbx_description
1 polymer ?
#
loop_
_entity_poly.entity_id
_entity_poly.type
_entity_poly.pdbx_seq_one_letter_code
_entity_poly.pdbx_strand_id
1 'polypeptide(L)'
;MPGVKKFIVPCNFNGQSSPFAIYIGEPKPENHPIQHQDNWLAKERGGNIPEKIKDSLAKLYALAQKNGICFADLCVYALTVAAHKNNKNSSDSNQ
;
A
#
# COMPACT_ATOMS: atom_id res chain seq x y z
N MET A 1 -18.88 -6.11 4.21
CA MET A 1 -18.12 -7.04 3.35
C MET A 1 -16.71 -6.48 3.23
N PRO A 2 -15.65 -7.26 3.52
CA PRO A 2 -14.28 -6.79 3.28
C PRO A 2 -14.09 -6.60 1.77
N GLY A 3 -14.18 -5.35 1.33
CA GLY A 3 -14.12 -4.99 -0.09
C GLY A 3 -12.70 -4.68 -0.54
N VAL A 4 -12.42 -4.95 -1.82
CA VAL A 4 -11.17 -4.53 -2.45
C VAL A 4 -11.06 -3.00 -2.41
N LYS A 5 -9.93 -2.49 -1.90
CA LYS A 5 -9.64 -1.06 -1.80
C LYS A 5 -8.63 -0.66 -2.86
N LYS A 6 -8.88 0.45 -3.53
CA LYS A 6 -7.98 1.03 -4.53
C LYS A 6 -7.03 2.02 -3.86
N PHE A 7 -5.74 1.88 -4.12
CA PHE A 7 -4.68 2.76 -3.63
C PHE A 7 -3.85 3.26 -4.81
N ILE A 8 -3.45 4.53 -4.78
CA ILE A 8 -2.50 5.09 -5.73
C ILE A 8 -1.14 5.12 -5.05
N VAL A 9 -0.18 4.38 -5.58
CA VAL A 9 1.18 4.33 -5.06
C VAL A 9 2.20 4.71 -6.14
N PRO A 10 3.32 5.33 -5.77
CA PRO A 10 4.42 5.56 -6.70
C PRO A 10 5.05 4.21 -7.06
N CYS A 11 4.86 3.76 -8.29
CA CYS A 11 5.55 2.59 -8.85
C CYS A 11 6.75 3.03 -9.68
N ASN A 12 7.75 2.19 -9.80
CA ASN A 12 8.93 2.45 -10.61
C ASN A 12 8.74 1.83 -12.00
N PHE A 13 8.90 2.63 -13.05
CA PHE A 13 8.84 2.23 -14.44
C PHE A 13 10.14 2.67 -15.10
N ASN A 14 11.03 1.72 -15.41
CA ASN A 14 12.33 2.00 -16.04
C ASN A 14 13.17 3.09 -15.33
N GLY A 15 13.12 3.16 -13.99
CA GLY A 15 13.85 4.15 -13.19
C GLY A 15 13.06 5.44 -12.90
N GLN A 16 11.88 5.63 -13.51
CA GLN A 16 11.01 6.76 -13.26
C GLN A 16 9.84 6.37 -12.35
N SER A 17 9.61 7.17 -11.30
CA SER A 17 8.47 6.95 -10.42
C SER A 17 7.19 7.56 -11.01
N SER A 18 6.13 6.77 -11.15
CA SER A 18 4.84 7.20 -11.68
C SER A 18 3.68 6.62 -10.84
N PRO A 19 2.61 7.39 -10.60
CA PRO A 19 1.47 6.91 -9.82
C PRO A 19 0.76 5.75 -10.53
N PHE A 20 0.58 4.64 -9.82
CA PHE A 20 -0.15 3.48 -10.31
C PHE A 20 -1.21 3.03 -9.32
N ALA A 21 -2.36 2.61 -9.84
CA ALA A 21 -3.46 2.12 -9.03
C ALA A 21 -3.28 0.63 -8.70
N ILE A 22 -3.02 0.33 -7.42
CA ILE A 22 -3.03 -1.03 -6.89
C ILE A 22 -4.36 -1.29 -6.16
N TYR A 23 -4.81 -2.54 -6.17
CA TYR A 23 -6.06 -2.98 -5.58
C TYR A 23 -5.79 -3.98 -4.46
N ILE A 24 -6.01 -3.59 -3.22
CA ILE A 24 -5.74 -4.45 -2.07
C ILE A 24 -7.07 -5.06 -1.60
N GLY A 25 -7.18 -6.38 -1.74
CA GLY A 25 -8.26 -7.18 -1.16
C GLY A 25 -7.77 -8.02 0.01
N GLU A 26 -8.53 -9.05 0.36
CA GLU A 26 -8.03 -10.10 1.25
C GLU A 26 -7.15 -11.07 0.45
N PRO A 27 -5.85 -11.14 0.76
CA PRO A 27 -4.97 -12.09 0.11
C PRO A 27 -5.23 -13.51 0.64
N LYS A 28 -4.91 -14.51 -0.18
CA LYS A 28 -4.84 -15.89 0.32
C LYS A 28 -3.71 -15.99 1.35
N PRO A 29 -3.87 -16.75 2.44
CA PRO A 29 -2.88 -16.85 3.52
C PRO A 29 -1.46 -17.17 3.04
N GLU A 30 -1.35 -17.97 1.97
CA GLU A 30 -0.08 -18.49 1.46
C GLU A 30 0.69 -17.52 0.55
N ASN A 31 0.08 -16.43 0.08
CA ASN A 31 0.69 -15.54 -0.91
C ASN A 31 0.84 -14.10 -0.39
N HIS A 32 1.90 -13.43 -0.84
CA HIS A 32 2.08 -12.01 -0.55
C HIS A 32 0.94 -11.18 -1.15
N PRO A 33 0.38 -10.19 -0.42
CA PRO A 33 -0.87 -9.54 -0.79
C PRO A 33 -0.91 -8.85 -2.15
N ILE A 34 0.24 -8.45 -2.67
CA ILE A 34 0.38 -7.74 -3.94
C ILE A 34 1.19 -8.50 -5.00
N GLN A 35 1.56 -9.76 -4.75
CA GLN A 35 2.45 -10.53 -5.64
C GLN A 35 1.92 -10.59 -7.08
N HIS A 36 0.63 -10.91 -7.24
CA HIS A 36 0.01 -11.03 -8.56
C HIS A 36 0.00 -9.70 -9.32
N GLN A 37 -0.21 -8.59 -8.61
CA GLN A 37 -0.24 -7.26 -9.24
C GLN A 37 1.16 -6.77 -9.58
N ASP A 38 2.16 -7.05 -8.74
CA ASP A 38 3.56 -6.73 -9.05
C ASP A 38 4.05 -7.50 -10.27
N ASN A 39 3.76 -8.81 -10.33
CA ASN A 39 4.08 -9.64 -11.49
C ASN A 39 3.38 -9.16 -12.77
N TRP A 40 2.10 -8.79 -12.68
CA TRP A 40 1.36 -8.22 -13.81
C TRP A 40 1.93 -6.88 -14.25
N LEU A 41 2.28 -6.01 -13.30
CA LEU A 41 2.88 -4.70 -13.58
C LEU A 41 4.22 -4.83 -14.30
N ALA A 42 5.04 -5.78 -13.87
CA ALA A 42 6.33 -6.07 -14.49
C ALA A 42 6.16 -6.62 -15.90
N LYS A 43 5.23 -7.57 -16.09
CA LYS A 43 5.00 -8.23 -17.37
C LYS A 43 4.34 -7.33 -18.41
N GLU A 44 3.27 -6.62 -18.04
CA GLU A 44 2.43 -5.89 -18.99
C GLU A 44 2.84 -4.42 -19.15
N ARG A 45 3.47 -3.82 -18.13
CA ARG A 45 3.81 -2.38 -18.13
C ARG A 45 5.28 -2.08 -17.89
N GLY A 46 6.13 -3.09 -17.71
CA GLY A 46 7.56 -2.89 -17.41
C GLY A 46 7.80 -2.14 -16.10
N GLY A 47 6.84 -2.18 -15.18
CA GLY A 47 6.91 -1.48 -13.90
C GLY A 47 7.07 -2.44 -12.72
N ASN A 48 7.58 -1.95 -11.60
CA ASN A 48 7.68 -2.70 -10.36
C ASN A 48 7.21 -1.83 -9.19
N ILE A 49 6.57 -2.48 -8.22
CA ILE A 49 6.22 -1.84 -6.95
C ILE A 49 7.51 -1.75 -6.11
N PRO A 50 7.90 -0.56 -5.63
CA PRO A 50 9.09 -0.39 -4.81
C PRO A 50 9.08 -1.29 -3.56
N GLU A 51 10.26 -1.81 -3.20
CA GLU A 51 10.42 -2.74 -2.07
C GLU A 51 9.91 -2.15 -0.76
N LYS A 52 10.15 -0.86 -0.53
CA LYS A 52 9.64 -0.13 0.65
C LYS A 52 8.12 -0.22 0.80
N ILE A 53 7.38 -0.20 -0.31
CA ILE A 53 5.92 -0.33 -0.30
C ILE A 53 5.53 -1.79 -0.02
N LYS A 54 6.20 -2.75 -0.66
CA LYS A 54 5.99 -4.18 -0.41
C LYS A 54 6.20 -4.53 1.07
N ASP A 55 7.31 -4.10 1.65
CA ASP A 55 7.64 -4.31 3.07
C ASP A 55 6.61 -3.69 4.01
N SER A 56 6.15 -2.48 3.69
CA SER A 56 5.13 -1.79 4.50
C SER A 56 3.81 -2.56 4.47
N LEU A 57 3.40 -3.06 3.30
CA LEU A 57 2.19 -3.87 3.15
C LEU A 57 2.34 -5.23 3.84
N ALA A 58 3.51 -5.87 3.79
CA ALA A 58 3.79 -7.12 4.49
C ALA A 58 3.66 -6.96 6.02
N LYS A 59 4.20 -5.87 6.58
CA LYS A 59 4.08 -5.54 8.01
C LYS A 59 2.63 -5.31 8.42
N LEU A 60 1.88 -4.55 7.61
CA LEU A 60 0.44 -4.33 7.85
C LEU A 60 -0.34 -5.64 7.76
N TYR A 61 0.00 -6.53 6.83
CA TYR A 61 -0.65 -7.82 6.69
C TYR A 61 -0.41 -8.74 7.89
N ALA A 62 0.83 -8.81 8.38
CA ALA A 62 1.17 -9.54 9.60
C ALA A 62 0.43 -8.97 10.83
N LEU A 63 0.33 -7.64 10.93
CA LEU A 63 -0.45 -6.98 11.99
C LEU A 63 -1.95 -7.29 11.88
N ALA A 64 -2.49 -7.31 10.67
CA ALA A 64 -3.88 -7.64 10.41
C ALA A 64 -4.21 -9.07 10.85
N GLN A 65 -3.37 -10.04 10.46
CA GLN A 65 -3.50 -11.43 10.90
C GLN A 65 -3.39 -11.58 12.41
N LYS A 66 -2.40 -10.94 13.04
CA LYS A 66 -2.17 -11.03 14.50
C LYS A 66 -3.37 -10.55 15.31
N ASN A 67 -4.09 -9.54 14.83
CA ASN A 67 -5.23 -8.95 15.54
C ASN A 67 -6.60 -9.43 15.02
N GLY A 68 -6.62 -10.31 14.01
CA GLY A 68 -7.88 -10.77 13.40
C GLY A 68 -8.69 -9.65 12.73
N ILE A 69 -8.01 -8.63 12.19
CA ILE A 69 -8.66 -7.48 11.53
C ILE A 69 -8.53 -7.57 10.01
N CYS A 70 -9.45 -6.93 9.29
CA CYS A 70 -9.39 -6.87 7.84
C CYS A 70 -8.16 -6.08 7.38
N PHE A 71 -7.30 -6.71 6.58
CA PHE A 71 -6.09 -6.09 6.04
C PHE A 71 -6.39 -4.84 5.21
N ALA A 72 -7.41 -4.90 4.36
CA ALA A 72 -7.77 -3.80 3.48
C ALA A 72 -8.19 -2.55 4.28
N ASP A 73 -8.97 -2.73 5.35
CA ASP A 73 -9.39 -1.62 6.22
C ASP A 73 -8.23 -1.08 7.07
N LEU A 74 -7.32 -1.95 7.52
CA LEU A 74 -6.10 -1.51 8.21
C LEU A 74 -5.21 -0.65 7.30
N CYS A 75 -5.09 -0.99 6.02
CA CYS A 75 -4.35 -0.17 5.06
C CYS A 75 -4.99 1.22 4.88
N VAL A 76 -6.33 1.29 4.77
CA VAL A 76 -7.04 2.58 4.70
C VAL A 76 -6.79 3.40 5.97
N TYR A 77 -6.92 2.77 7.14
CA TYR A 77 -6.66 3.44 8.43
C TYR A 77 -5.24 3.98 8.51
N ALA A 78 -4.23 3.18 8.16
CA ALA A 78 -2.83 3.58 8.18
C ALA A 78 -2.56 4.80 7.28
N LEU A 79 -3.17 4.86 6.09
CA LEU A 79 -3.06 6.02 5.20
C LEU A 79 -3.75 7.25 5.76
N THR A 80 -4.96 7.11 6.31
CA THR A 80 -5.68 8.21 6.96
C THR A 80 -4.85 8.79 8.11
N VAL A 81 -4.29 7.94 8.97
CA VAL A 81 -3.39 8.37 10.05
C VAL A 81 -2.15 9.09 9.52
N ALA A 82 -1.51 8.56 8.47
CA ALA A 82 -0.35 9.19 7.86
C ALA A 82 -0.68 10.57 7.25
N ALA A 83 -1.83 10.71 6.59
CA ALA A 83 -2.30 11.97 6.03
C ALA A 83 -2.55 13.02 7.13
N HIS A 84 -3.20 12.64 8.23
CA HIS A 84 -3.43 13.54 9.36
C HIS A 84 -2.13 13.95 10.08
N LYS A 85 -1.12 13.07 10.11
CA LYS A 85 0.18 13.36 10.72
C LYS A 85 0.97 14.40 9.94
N ASN A 86 0.85 14.41 8.61
CA ASN A 86 1.51 15.42 7.77
C ASN A 86 0.89 16.83 7.94
N ASN A 87 -0.43 16.92 8.14
CA ASN A 87 -1.10 18.22 8.33
C ASN A 87 -0.78 18.92 9.66
N LYS A 88 -0.33 18.20 10.68
CA LYS A 88 0.05 18.78 11.98
C LYS A 88 1.46 19.39 12.00
N ASN A 89 2.29 19.09 11.01
CA ASN A 89 3.67 19.59 10.93
C ASN A 89 3.81 20.87 10.10
N SER A 90 2.72 21.40 9.52
CA SER A 90 2.74 22.62 8.69
C SER A 90 2.27 23.89 9.40
N SER A 91 1.94 23.81 10.69
CA SER A 91 1.36 24.93 11.47
C SER A 91 2.19 25.38 12.66
N ASP A 92 3.49 25.06 12.69
CA ASP A 92 4.42 25.55 13.71
C ASP A 92 5.79 25.73 13.03
N SER A 93 6.08 26.85 12.36
CA SER A 93 6.57 28.05 13.03
C SER A 93 6.65 29.20 12.01
N ASN A 94 5.76 30.18 12.15
CA ASN A 94 5.95 31.52 11.62
C ASN A 94 5.48 32.48 12.72
N GLN A 95 6.33 32.72 13.72
CA GLN A 95 6.19 33.81 14.68
C GLN A 95 7.56 34.19 15.25
#